data_AF-A0ABC8R0I8-F1
#
_entry.id   AF-A0ABC8R0I8-F1
#
_cell.length_a   1.000
_cell.length_b   1.000
_cell.length_c   1.000
_cell.angle_alpha   90.00
_cell.angle_beta   90.00
_cell.angle_gamma   90.00
#
_symmetry.space_group_name_H-M   'P 1'
#
loop_
_entity.id
_entity.type
_entity.pdbx_description
1 polymer ?
#
loop_
_entity_poly.entity_id
_entity_poly.type
_entity_poly.pdbx_seq_one_letter_code
_entity_poly.pdbx_strand_id
1 'polypeptide(L)'
;MIEFGDVDSIEQFCSFDRSLINAPGPCVLFATPGMISGGFSLEVFKHWAPCEANLVTLPGYCVAGTVGHGLMSCKTPTKVNVDEDTQIDVRCKIHQLSFSPHTDAKGIMDLIKFLEPKHVILVHGEKPKMADLKERIQSELQIQCYYPANNETVCIPSTHYAKADATDTLIQSSLSPKFKFLQTSSRENSDLGSTDFRAKSLLQVRDERVVEGIMVMEKNKKAKVLHQDELLVMLGGEKHEVKFAHCCPVDVRSLQKTQTNDLSSGDLPHILKKCSLLHLLFAKLSNQLTELDIQDCRQHLQVESFHVSVCLKDDCPHRTTDSTPDKETIYFCCKWSMADDKLAWKVISIMKNLNASVI
;
A
#
# COMPACT_ATOMS: atom_id res chain seq x y z
N MET A 1 -38.00 35.33 16.44
CA MET A 1 -38.15 33.87 16.43
C MET A 1 -39.48 33.62 15.73
N ILE A 2 -39.45 33.18 14.47
CA ILE A 2 -40.67 32.83 13.76
C ILE A 2 -41.01 31.42 14.27
N GLU A 3 -42.04 31.31 15.10
CA GLU A 3 -42.59 30.02 15.51
C GLU A 3 -43.33 29.43 14.32
N PHE A 4 -42.81 28.34 13.77
CA PHE A 4 -43.56 27.49 12.85
C PHE A 4 -44.37 26.51 13.71
N GLY A 5 -45.64 26.84 13.95
CA GLY A 5 -46.62 25.89 14.48
C GLY A 5 -46.97 24.83 13.42
N ASP A 6 -47.21 23.60 13.88
CA ASP A 6 -47.71 22.40 13.19
C ASP A 6 -47.55 22.33 11.65
N VAL A 7 -46.65 21.45 11.22
CA VAL A 7 -46.11 21.33 9.84
C VAL A 7 -47.06 20.61 8.86
N ASP A 8 -48.28 20.27 9.25
CA ASP A 8 -49.15 19.38 8.45
C ASP A 8 -50.01 20.08 7.37
N SER A 9 -49.97 21.41 7.25
CA SER A 9 -50.56 22.09 6.07
C SER A 9 -50.00 23.50 5.83
N ILE A 10 -48.79 23.59 5.30
CA ILE A 10 -48.25 24.88 4.82
C ILE A 10 -48.75 25.14 3.39
N GLU A 11 -49.93 25.77 3.27
CA GLU A 11 -50.61 26.10 1.99
C GLU A 11 -49.91 27.23 1.17
N GLN A 12 -48.75 27.73 1.58
CA GLN A 12 -48.09 28.91 0.98
C GLN A 12 -46.84 28.62 0.15
N PHE A 13 -46.50 27.35 -0.08
CA PHE A 13 -45.38 26.98 -0.95
C PHE A 13 -45.88 26.61 -2.35
N CYS A 14 -45.44 27.34 -3.37
CA CYS A 14 -45.61 26.96 -4.77
C CYS A 14 -44.29 26.40 -5.34
N SER A 15 -44.39 25.51 -6.32
CA SER A 15 -43.22 25.12 -7.10
C SER A 15 -42.73 26.34 -7.90
N PHE A 16 -41.41 26.58 -7.84
CA PHE A 16 -40.83 27.72 -8.55
C PHE A 16 -40.51 27.32 -9.99
N ASP A 17 -41.18 27.95 -10.96
CA ASP A 17 -40.85 27.85 -12.38
C ASP A 17 -39.77 28.87 -12.76
N ARG A 18 -38.90 28.54 -13.73
CA ARG A 18 -37.80 29.42 -14.16
C ARG A 18 -38.28 30.75 -14.73
N SER A 19 -39.52 30.79 -15.24
CA SER A 19 -40.16 32.03 -15.69
C SER A 19 -40.29 33.07 -14.56
N LEU A 20 -40.34 32.63 -13.30
CA LEU A 20 -40.48 33.50 -12.13
C LEU A 20 -39.19 34.22 -11.73
N ILE A 21 -38.03 33.87 -12.30
CA ILE A 21 -36.76 34.58 -12.03
C ILE A 21 -36.88 36.07 -12.37
N ASN A 22 -37.66 36.40 -13.40
CA ASN A 22 -37.87 37.77 -13.88
C ASN A 22 -39.27 38.30 -13.55
N ALA A 23 -40.05 37.58 -12.73
CA ALA A 23 -41.39 38.03 -12.38
C ALA A 23 -41.31 39.30 -11.50
N PRO A 24 -42.16 40.30 -11.76
CA PRO A 24 -42.17 41.52 -10.96
C PRO A 24 -42.77 41.28 -9.57
N GLY A 25 -42.17 41.88 -8.54
CA GLY A 25 -42.66 41.86 -7.17
C GLY A 25 -41.71 41.16 -6.19
N PRO A 26 -41.92 41.35 -4.87
CA PRO A 26 -41.11 40.68 -3.86
C PRO A 26 -41.49 39.20 -3.77
N CYS A 27 -40.49 38.33 -3.75
CA CYS A 27 -40.67 36.90 -3.51
C CYS A 27 -39.56 36.36 -2.60
N VAL A 28 -39.82 35.22 -1.97
CA VAL A 28 -38.83 34.47 -1.21
C VAL A 28 -38.60 33.15 -1.92
N LEU A 29 -37.38 32.92 -2.36
CA LEU A 29 -36.99 31.70 -3.05
C LEU A 29 -36.03 30.87 -2.20
N PHE A 30 -36.43 29.63 -1.92
CA PHE A 30 -35.54 28.61 -1.40
C PHE A 30 -34.88 27.88 -2.56
N ALA A 31 -33.60 28.15 -2.80
CA ALA A 31 -32.86 27.54 -3.88
C ALA A 31 -31.83 26.53 -3.37
N THR A 32 -31.64 25.45 -4.11
CA THR A 32 -30.62 24.43 -3.85
C THR A 32 -29.58 24.42 -4.97
N PRO A 33 -28.32 23.99 -4.69
CA PRO A 33 -27.71 23.67 -3.40
C PRO A 33 -27.40 24.91 -2.53
N GLY A 34 -27.43 24.76 -1.21
CA GLY A 34 -27.31 25.87 -0.24
C GLY A 34 -25.97 26.61 -0.19
N MET A 35 -24.91 26.07 -0.80
CA MET A 35 -23.58 26.72 -0.89
C MET A 35 -23.36 27.47 -2.21
N ILE A 36 -24.37 27.56 -3.08
CA ILE A 36 -24.30 28.22 -4.40
C ILE A 36 -23.15 27.65 -5.25
N SER A 37 -22.90 26.35 -5.13
CA SER A 37 -21.81 25.67 -5.83
C SER A 37 -22.14 25.34 -7.30
N GLY A 38 -23.40 25.48 -7.71
CA GLY A 38 -23.87 25.10 -9.05
C GLY A 38 -25.40 25.05 -9.13
N GLY A 39 -25.92 24.62 -10.28
CA GLY A 39 -27.35 24.35 -10.46
C GLY A 39 -28.25 25.59 -10.31
N PHE A 40 -29.46 25.37 -9.81
CA PHE A 40 -30.52 26.37 -9.80
C PHE A 40 -30.22 27.57 -8.87
N SER A 41 -29.64 27.32 -7.69
CA SER A 41 -29.19 28.41 -6.79
C SER A 41 -28.20 29.36 -7.46
N LEU A 42 -27.24 28.83 -8.23
CA LEU A 42 -26.24 29.63 -8.92
C LEU A 42 -26.84 30.39 -10.11
N GLU A 43 -27.75 29.75 -10.85
CA GLU A 43 -28.49 30.39 -11.96
C GLU A 43 -29.27 31.61 -11.47
N VAL A 44 -30.05 31.46 -10.40
CA VAL A 44 -30.80 32.57 -9.78
C VAL A 44 -29.85 33.63 -9.22
N PHE A 45 -28.79 33.20 -8.54
CA PHE A 45 -27.81 34.11 -7.98
C PHE A 45 -27.16 35.00 -9.05
N LYS A 46 -26.83 34.46 -10.23
CA LYS A 46 -26.32 35.23 -11.38
C LYS A 46 -27.26 36.36 -11.80
N HIS A 47 -28.57 36.14 -11.76
CA HIS A 47 -29.57 37.14 -12.16
C HIS A 47 -29.84 38.16 -11.04
N TRP A 48 -29.86 37.73 -9.78
CA TRP A 48 -30.34 38.55 -8.67
C TRP A 48 -29.24 39.25 -7.88
N ALA A 49 -28.00 38.75 -7.91
CA ALA A 49 -26.87 39.35 -7.18
C ALA A 49 -26.53 40.80 -7.58
N PRO A 50 -26.71 41.24 -8.84
CA PRO A 50 -26.44 42.63 -9.22
C PRO A 50 -27.46 43.65 -8.68
N CYS A 51 -28.57 43.24 -8.09
CA CYS A 51 -29.56 44.18 -7.57
C CYS A 51 -29.37 44.44 -6.07
N GLU A 52 -29.16 45.70 -5.67
CA GLU A 52 -28.95 46.11 -4.27
C GLU A 52 -30.20 45.95 -3.39
N ALA A 53 -31.39 45.91 -4.00
CA ALA A 53 -32.64 45.68 -3.30
C ALA A 53 -32.81 44.23 -2.83
N ASN A 54 -32.02 43.30 -3.39
CA ASN A 54 -32.10 41.89 -3.07
C ASN A 54 -31.30 41.53 -1.82
N LEU A 55 -31.73 40.48 -1.14
CA LEU A 55 -31.05 39.87 0.00
C LEU A 55 -30.82 38.39 -0.32
N VAL A 56 -29.56 37.96 -0.22
CA VAL A 56 -29.18 36.55 -0.31
C VAL A 56 -28.80 36.07 1.08
N THR A 57 -29.52 35.06 1.55
CA THR A 57 -29.34 34.50 2.88
C THR A 57 -28.69 33.12 2.78
N LEU A 58 -27.50 32.96 3.36
CA LEU A 58 -26.79 31.68 3.39
C LEU A 58 -27.16 30.92 4.68
N PRO A 59 -27.51 29.62 4.60
CA PRO A 59 -28.08 28.89 5.74
C PRO A 59 -27.05 28.52 6.82
N GLY A 60 -25.74 28.61 6.55
CA GLY A 60 -24.73 28.18 7.51
C GLY A 60 -23.31 28.19 6.96
N TYR A 61 -22.53 27.22 7.41
CA TYR A 61 -21.16 26.99 6.95
C TYR A 61 -21.13 26.63 5.46
N CYS A 62 -20.30 27.34 4.70
CA CYS A 62 -19.98 26.99 3.31
C CYS A 62 -18.56 26.47 3.23
N VAL A 63 -18.38 25.35 2.50
CA VAL A 63 -17.08 24.71 2.28
C VAL A 63 -16.18 25.63 1.45
N ALA A 64 -14.90 25.71 1.81
CA ALA A 64 -13.90 26.46 1.07
C ALA A 64 -13.87 26.05 -0.42
N GLY A 65 -13.78 27.03 -1.31
CA GLY A 65 -13.84 26.82 -2.77
C GLY A 65 -15.25 26.91 -3.37
N THR A 66 -16.31 27.03 -2.55
CA THR A 66 -17.65 27.35 -3.04
C THR A 66 -17.87 28.86 -3.17
N VAL A 67 -18.77 29.27 -4.08
CA VAL A 67 -19.19 30.67 -4.23
C VAL A 67 -19.75 31.20 -2.91
N GLY A 68 -20.56 30.39 -2.20
CA GLY A 68 -21.10 30.73 -0.89
C GLY A 68 -20.02 31.08 0.15
N HIS A 69 -18.93 30.32 0.19
CA HIS A 69 -17.81 30.61 1.09
C HIS A 69 -17.12 31.94 0.75
N GLY A 70 -16.93 32.23 -0.54
CA GLY A 70 -16.40 33.52 -0.99
C GLY A 70 -17.28 34.69 -0.53
N LEU A 71 -18.60 34.54 -0.65
CA LEU A 71 -19.57 35.57 -0.26
C LEU A 71 -19.58 35.87 1.24
N MET A 72 -19.28 34.90 2.10
CA MET A 72 -19.23 35.11 3.55
C MET A 72 -18.12 36.08 3.98
N SER A 73 -17.03 36.17 3.20
CA SER A 73 -15.86 36.99 3.54
C SER A 73 -15.83 38.35 2.83
N CYS A 74 -16.71 38.56 1.84
CA CYS A 74 -16.73 39.80 1.06
C CYS A 74 -17.59 40.89 1.70
N LYS A 75 -17.12 42.14 1.63
CA LYS A 75 -17.97 43.32 1.84
C LYS A 75 -18.59 43.71 0.50
N THR A 76 -19.91 43.87 0.46
CA THR A 76 -20.60 44.30 -0.76
C THR A 76 -20.49 45.82 -0.93
N PRO A 77 -20.36 46.35 -2.17
CA PRO A 77 -20.35 45.62 -3.45
C PRO A 77 -19.01 44.92 -3.74
N THR A 78 -19.05 43.71 -4.30
CA THR A 78 -17.87 42.91 -4.65
C THR A 78 -18.05 42.19 -5.98
N LYS A 79 -16.96 41.72 -6.60
CA LYS A 79 -17.03 40.79 -7.73
C LYS A 79 -16.61 39.41 -7.27
N VAL A 80 -17.42 38.39 -7.59
CA VAL A 80 -17.12 36.99 -7.28
C VAL A 80 -16.94 36.20 -8.57
N ASN A 81 -15.83 35.48 -8.67
CA ASN A 81 -15.58 34.55 -9.75
C ASN A 81 -16.33 33.26 -9.48
N VAL A 82 -17.16 32.84 -10.43
CA VAL A 82 -17.84 31.54 -10.37
C VAL A 82 -17.04 30.49 -11.12
N ASP A 83 -16.53 30.88 -12.30
CA ASP A 83 -15.71 30.08 -13.20
C ASP A 83 -14.58 30.98 -13.73
N GLU A 84 -13.58 30.42 -14.42
CA GLU A 84 -12.43 31.19 -14.97
C GLU A 84 -12.89 32.37 -15.86
N ASP A 85 -14.00 32.21 -16.57
CA ASP A 85 -14.53 33.20 -17.51
C ASP A 85 -15.76 33.98 -16.98
N THR A 86 -16.31 33.63 -15.81
CA THR A 86 -17.57 34.21 -15.33
C THR A 86 -17.38 34.94 -14.00
N GLN A 87 -17.44 36.27 -14.06
CA GLN A 87 -17.50 37.15 -12.89
C GLN A 87 -18.92 37.67 -12.67
N ILE A 88 -19.42 37.60 -11.44
CA ILE A 88 -20.70 38.18 -11.04
C ILE A 88 -20.42 39.44 -10.21
N ASP A 89 -21.07 40.54 -10.58
CA ASP A 89 -21.11 41.75 -9.75
C ASP A 89 -22.17 41.59 -8.65
N VAL A 90 -21.71 41.50 -7.40
CA VAL A 90 -22.53 41.24 -6.23
C VAL A 90 -22.76 42.57 -5.51
N ARG A 91 -23.95 43.13 -5.72
CA ARG A 91 -24.40 44.37 -5.07
C ARG A 91 -25.53 44.14 -4.06
N CYS A 92 -26.21 43.00 -4.14
CA CYS A 92 -27.21 42.57 -3.16
C CYS A 92 -26.60 42.45 -1.74
N LYS A 93 -27.46 42.50 -0.72
CA LYS A 93 -27.03 42.25 0.67
C LYS A 93 -26.80 40.76 0.87
N ILE A 94 -25.69 40.39 1.49
CA ILE A 94 -25.40 39.01 1.90
C ILE A 94 -25.59 38.90 3.40
N HIS A 95 -26.38 37.93 3.86
CA HIS A 95 -26.55 37.62 5.27
C HIS A 95 -26.31 36.14 5.52
N GLN A 96 -25.48 35.82 6.51
CA GLN A 96 -25.23 34.44 6.91
C GLN A 96 -26.04 34.13 8.16
N LEU A 97 -26.89 33.12 8.08
CA LEU A 97 -27.54 32.54 9.24
C LEU A 97 -26.65 31.43 9.82
N SER A 98 -26.65 31.31 11.15
CA SER A 98 -25.96 30.22 11.85
C SER A 98 -26.91 29.06 12.15
N PHE A 99 -27.67 28.60 11.14
CA PHE A 99 -28.49 27.39 11.26
C PHE A 99 -27.64 26.17 10.93
N SER A 100 -26.85 25.74 11.91
CA SER A 100 -26.15 24.46 11.83
C SER A 100 -26.85 23.43 12.70
N PRO A 101 -27.15 22.22 12.19
CA PRO A 101 -27.57 21.10 13.02
C PRO A 101 -26.40 20.51 13.82
N HIS A 102 -25.19 21.09 13.72
CA HIS A 102 -24.02 20.62 14.45
C HIS A 102 -23.99 21.18 15.87
N THR A 103 -23.51 20.34 16.79
CA THR A 103 -23.28 20.71 18.18
C THR A 103 -22.18 21.77 18.27
N ASP A 104 -22.37 22.75 19.15
CA ASP A 104 -21.38 23.78 19.43
C ASP A 104 -20.24 23.25 20.31
N ALA A 105 -19.19 24.06 20.48
CA ALA A 105 -18.05 23.68 21.31
C ALA A 105 -18.46 23.35 22.76
N LYS A 106 -19.48 24.03 23.30
CA LYS A 106 -19.97 23.77 24.65
C LYS A 106 -20.60 22.39 24.76
N GLY A 107 -21.52 22.03 23.84
CA GLY A 107 -22.15 20.71 23.84
C GLY A 107 -21.15 19.57 23.64
N ILE A 108 -20.11 19.77 22.81
CA ILE A 108 -19.03 18.78 22.66
C ILE A 108 -18.27 18.61 23.97
N MET A 109 -17.90 19.72 24.64
CA MET A 109 -17.19 19.67 25.92
C MET A 109 -18.03 19.01 27.02
N ASP A 110 -19.33 19.31 27.08
CA ASP A 110 -20.26 18.72 28.04
C ASP A 110 -20.42 17.21 27.80
N LEU A 111 -20.43 16.75 26.54
CA LEU A 111 -20.44 15.34 26.20
C LEU A 111 -19.16 14.61 26.63
N ILE A 112 -17.98 15.22 26.40
CA ILE A 112 -16.71 14.63 26.81
C ILE A 112 -16.63 14.55 28.34
N LYS A 113 -17.08 15.60 29.05
CA LYS A 113 -17.20 15.61 30.51
C LYS A 113 -18.11 14.49 31.02
N PHE A 114 -19.24 14.26 30.35
CA PHE A 114 -20.20 13.22 30.75
C PHE A 114 -19.66 11.80 30.54
N LEU A 115 -18.92 11.56 29.45
CA LEU A 115 -18.42 10.22 29.11
C LEU A 115 -17.08 9.86 29.78
N GLU A 116 -16.32 10.85 30.24
CA GLU A 116 -14.98 10.68 30.82
C GLU A 116 -14.06 9.71 30.05
N PRO A 117 -13.88 9.88 28.72
CA PRO A 117 -13.07 8.97 27.93
C PRO A 117 -11.58 9.07 28.29
N LYS A 118 -10.85 7.95 28.16
CA LYS A 118 -9.38 7.94 28.35
C LYS A 118 -8.63 8.68 27.25
N HIS A 119 -9.16 8.63 26.03
CA HIS A 119 -8.57 9.23 24.84
C HIS A 119 -9.68 9.80 23.95
N VAL A 120 -9.45 10.97 23.36
CA VAL A 120 -10.35 11.61 22.40
C VAL A 120 -9.63 11.78 21.07
N ILE A 121 -10.29 11.48 19.97
CA ILE A 121 -9.78 11.75 18.63
C ILE A 121 -10.76 12.70 17.94
N LEU A 122 -10.29 13.90 17.62
CA LEU A 122 -11.00 14.84 16.78
C LEU A 122 -10.80 14.45 15.33
N VAL A 123 -11.92 14.33 14.64
CA VAL A 123 -12.00 14.04 13.21
C VAL A 123 -12.82 15.12 12.55
N HIS A 124 -12.94 15.06 11.21
CA HIS A 124 -13.85 15.86 10.39
C HIS A 124 -14.07 17.30 10.90
N GLY A 125 -13.08 18.17 10.72
CA GLY A 125 -13.15 19.58 11.08
C GLY A 125 -12.06 20.39 10.42
N GLU A 126 -12.16 21.71 10.54
CA GLU A 126 -11.08 22.60 10.11
C GLU A 126 -9.89 22.47 11.04
N LYS A 127 -8.68 22.29 10.48
CA LYS A 127 -7.43 22.13 11.23
C LYS A 127 -7.21 23.17 12.35
N PRO A 128 -7.39 24.49 12.14
CA PRO A 128 -7.20 25.47 13.22
C PRO A 128 -8.23 25.28 14.35
N LYS A 129 -9.52 25.14 14.00
CA LYS A 129 -10.59 24.95 15.00
C LYS A 129 -10.44 23.65 15.80
N MET A 130 -9.96 22.58 15.16
CA MET A 130 -9.65 21.33 15.85
C MET A 130 -8.45 21.47 16.80
N ALA A 131 -7.44 22.26 16.43
CA ALA A 131 -6.30 22.54 17.31
C ALA A 131 -6.75 23.30 18.58
N ASP A 132 -7.58 24.34 18.40
CA ASP A 132 -8.15 25.12 19.51
C ASP A 132 -9.01 24.23 20.44
N LEU A 133 -9.85 23.37 19.85
CA LEU A 133 -10.69 22.45 20.62
C LEU A 133 -9.86 21.41 21.37
N LYS A 134 -8.79 20.87 20.77
CA LYS A 134 -7.86 19.97 21.45
C LYS A 134 -7.22 20.65 22.65
N GLU A 135 -6.69 21.86 22.47
CA GLU A 135 -6.04 22.60 23.55
C GLU A 135 -7.01 22.82 24.72
N ARG A 136 -8.26 23.14 24.40
CA ARG A 136 -9.33 23.27 25.38
C ARG A 136 -9.66 21.97 26.11
N ILE A 137 -9.75 20.84 25.39
CA ILE A 137 -10.00 19.51 26.00
C ILE A 137 -8.83 19.14 26.93
N GLN A 138 -7.59 19.34 26.49
CA GLN A 138 -6.41 19.00 27.28
C GLN A 138 -6.25 19.89 28.51
N SER A 139 -6.52 21.19 28.40
CA SER A 139 -6.41 22.14 29.51
C SER A 139 -7.54 21.97 30.54
N GLU A 140 -8.80 21.92 30.10
CA GLU A 140 -9.95 21.85 31.01
C GLU A 140 -10.18 20.44 31.58
N LEU A 141 -9.98 19.38 30.78
CA LEU A 141 -10.35 18.00 31.16
C LEU A 141 -9.16 17.12 31.48
N GLN A 142 -7.93 17.54 31.14
CA GLN A 142 -6.71 16.74 31.33
C GLN A 142 -6.77 15.37 30.61
N ILE A 143 -7.58 15.27 29.54
CA ILE A 143 -7.73 14.06 28.72
C ILE A 143 -6.81 14.13 27.51
N GLN A 144 -6.18 13.00 27.14
CA GLN A 144 -5.36 12.92 25.93
C GLN A 144 -6.22 13.06 24.67
N CYS A 145 -5.92 14.07 23.85
CA CYS A 145 -6.68 14.39 22.65
C CYS A 145 -5.78 14.46 21.41
N TYR A 146 -6.22 13.83 20.33
CA TYR A 146 -5.52 13.71 19.04
C TYR A 146 -6.37 14.30 17.91
N TYR A 147 -5.73 14.81 16.85
CA TYR A 147 -6.40 15.25 15.63
C TYR A 147 -5.51 14.89 14.42
N PRO A 148 -5.42 13.59 14.09
CA PRO A 148 -4.49 13.10 13.07
C PRO A 148 -4.80 13.68 11.68
N ALA A 149 -3.77 13.87 10.88
CA ALA A 149 -3.91 14.17 9.46
C ALA A 149 -4.43 12.94 8.68
N ASN A 150 -4.90 13.16 7.45
CA ASN A 150 -5.28 12.06 6.56
C ASN A 150 -4.09 11.10 6.37
N ASN A 151 -4.34 9.80 6.49
CA ASN A 151 -3.34 8.72 6.45
C ASN A 151 -2.35 8.70 7.63
N GLU A 152 -2.58 9.47 8.69
CA GLU A 152 -1.79 9.37 9.92
C GLU A 152 -2.35 8.25 10.82
N THR A 153 -1.44 7.43 11.36
CA THR A 153 -1.80 6.34 12.26
C THR A 153 -1.62 6.79 13.71
N VAL A 154 -2.67 6.67 14.52
CA VAL A 154 -2.63 6.94 15.96
C VAL A 154 -2.61 5.62 16.71
N CYS A 155 -1.55 5.39 17.51
CA CYS A 155 -1.45 4.21 18.37
C CYS A 155 -2.00 4.53 19.75
N ILE A 156 -3.14 3.93 20.10
CA ILE A 156 -3.72 4.03 21.45
C ILE A 156 -3.46 2.72 22.18
N PRO A 157 -2.83 2.75 23.38
CA PRO A 157 -2.60 1.54 24.15
C PRO A 157 -3.94 0.93 24.57
N SER A 158 -4.14 -0.34 24.20
CA SER A 158 -5.31 -1.10 24.64
C SER A 158 -5.20 -1.39 26.14
N THR A 159 -6.31 -1.26 26.85
CA THR A 159 -6.41 -1.72 28.24
C THR A 159 -6.77 -3.20 28.33
N HIS A 160 -7.09 -3.84 27.20
CA HIS A 160 -7.43 -5.25 27.14
C HIS A 160 -6.19 -6.08 26.87
N TYR A 161 -5.86 -6.94 27.83
CA TYR A 161 -4.86 -7.98 27.68
C TYR A 161 -5.54 -9.28 27.30
N ALA A 162 -5.18 -9.83 26.14
CA ALA A 162 -5.57 -11.19 25.78
C ALA A 162 -4.60 -12.17 26.45
N LYS A 163 -5.12 -13.09 27.26
CA LYS A 163 -4.32 -14.20 27.78
C LYS A 163 -4.13 -15.22 26.66
N ALA A 164 -2.90 -15.49 26.29
CA ALA A 164 -2.54 -16.55 25.35
C ALA A 164 -1.53 -17.50 26.01
N ASP A 165 -1.73 -18.79 25.81
CA ASP A 165 -0.78 -19.80 26.26
C ASP A 165 0.37 -19.89 25.24
N ALA A 166 1.61 -20.02 25.69
CA ALA A 166 2.77 -20.21 24.83
C ALA A 166 3.19 -21.69 24.84
N THR A 167 3.64 -22.22 23.71
CA THR A 167 4.20 -23.58 23.66
C THR A 167 5.62 -23.63 24.23
N ASP A 168 6.01 -24.79 24.74
CA ASP A 168 7.32 -25.00 25.35
C ASP A 168 8.47 -24.73 24.36
N THR A 169 8.31 -25.07 23.08
CA THR A 169 9.34 -24.80 22.07
C THR A 169 9.49 -23.31 21.78
N LEU A 170 8.39 -22.54 21.75
CA LEU A 170 8.44 -21.09 21.61
C LEU A 170 9.21 -20.47 22.79
N ILE A 171 8.90 -20.92 24.01
CA ILE A 171 9.60 -20.50 25.21
C ILE A 171 11.09 -20.87 25.11
N GLN A 172 11.43 -22.10 24.75
CA GLN A 172 12.83 -22.52 24.57
C GLN A 172 13.56 -21.70 23.50
N SER A 173 12.91 -21.40 22.38
CA SER A 173 13.48 -20.57 21.31
C SER A 173 13.77 -19.15 21.80
N SER A 174 12.93 -18.61 22.68
CA SER A 174 13.09 -17.26 23.26
C SER A 174 14.22 -17.16 24.29
N LEU A 175 14.62 -18.29 24.87
CA LEU A 175 15.74 -18.37 25.81
C LEU A 175 17.09 -18.32 25.10
N SER A 176 17.13 -18.53 23.77
CA SER A 176 18.37 -18.40 22.99
C SER A 176 18.68 -16.94 22.68
N PRO A 177 19.86 -16.42 23.07
CA PRO A 177 20.21 -15.04 22.79
C PRO A 177 20.48 -14.84 21.29
N LYS A 178 19.65 -14.02 20.63
CA LYS A 178 19.91 -13.54 19.27
C LYS A 178 20.75 -12.27 19.35
N PHE A 179 22.06 -12.42 19.36
CA PHE A 179 22.98 -11.29 19.30
C PHE A 179 22.98 -10.68 17.90
N LYS A 180 22.50 -9.45 17.75
CA LYS A 180 22.75 -8.64 16.55
C LYS A 180 24.01 -7.82 16.77
N PHE A 181 24.97 -7.97 15.88
CA PHE A 181 26.17 -7.14 15.84
C PHE A 181 25.86 -5.86 15.06
N LEU A 182 25.72 -4.74 15.77
CA LEU A 182 25.65 -3.43 15.12
C LEU A 182 27.08 -2.95 14.86
N GLN A 183 27.49 -2.89 13.59
CA GLN A 183 28.64 -2.06 13.20
C GLN A 183 28.16 -0.62 13.12
N THR A 184 28.44 0.16 14.15
CA THR A 184 28.35 1.62 14.07
C THR A 184 29.53 2.12 13.24
N SER A 185 29.32 2.30 11.93
CA SER A 185 30.16 3.22 11.17
C SER A 185 29.77 4.63 11.60
N SER A 186 30.58 5.24 12.47
CA SER A 186 30.42 6.63 12.85
C SER A 186 30.65 7.53 11.63
N ARG A 187 29.58 7.84 10.90
CA ARG A 187 29.49 9.06 10.09
C ARG A 187 28.91 10.17 10.96
N GLU A 188 29.67 10.58 11.95
CA GLU A 188 29.47 11.88 12.58
C GLU A 188 30.28 12.90 11.79
N ASN A 189 29.58 13.74 11.02
CA ASN A 189 30.13 15.02 10.56
C ASN A 189 30.40 15.86 11.81
N SER A 190 31.66 15.93 12.23
CA SER A 190 32.15 17.02 13.06
C SER A 190 33.48 17.50 12.50
N ASP A 191 33.46 18.71 11.96
CA ASP A 191 34.64 19.56 11.85
C ASP A 191 35.23 19.73 13.26
N LEU A 192 36.46 19.23 13.48
CA LEU A 192 37.60 19.97 14.05
C LEU A 192 38.75 19.01 14.48
N GLY A 193 39.92 19.17 13.86
CA GLY A 193 41.25 19.07 14.48
C GLY A 193 41.74 17.76 15.16
N SER A 194 42.54 16.99 14.42
CA SER A 194 43.71 16.17 14.84
C SER A 194 43.76 15.50 16.24
N THR A 195 43.78 14.17 16.29
CA THR A 195 44.95 13.32 16.68
C THR A 195 44.57 11.83 16.71
N ASP A 196 45.53 10.97 16.34
CA ASP A 196 45.42 9.52 16.18
C ASP A 196 44.78 8.79 17.38
N PHE A 197 43.54 8.33 17.21
CA PHE A 197 43.03 7.16 17.91
C PHE A 197 42.43 6.20 16.89
N ARG A 198 43.11 5.06 16.71
CA ARG A 198 42.66 3.90 15.94
C ARG A 198 41.21 3.60 16.33
N ALA A 199 40.26 3.92 15.46
CA ALA A 199 38.83 3.71 15.68
C ALA A 199 38.56 2.23 15.94
N LYS A 200 38.51 1.83 17.22
CA LYS A 200 38.06 0.51 17.63
C LYS A 200 36.56 0.49 17.37
N SER A 201 36.13 -0.30 16.39
CA SER A 201 34.73 -0.65 16.19
C SER A 201 34.21 -1.23 17.50
N LEU A 202 33.43 -0.44 18.24
CA LEU A 202 32.78 -0.89 19.47
C LEU A 202 31.63 -1.81 19.05
N LEU A 203 31.86 -3.13 19.15
CA LEU A 203 30.82 -4.14 19.02
C LEU A 203 29.80 -3.92 20.15
N GLN A 204 28.71 -3.24 19.85
CA GLN A 204 27.61 -3.08 20.79
C GLN A 204 26.69 -4.30 20.65
N VAL A 205 26.72 -5.17 21.66
CA VAL A 205 25.81 -6.31 21.78
C VAL A 205 24.57 -5.82 22.50
N ARG A 206 23.43 -5.72 21.80
CA ARG A 206 22.12 -5.44 22.41
C ARG A 206 21.30 -6.72 22.48
N ASP A 207 20.70 -6.94 23.64
CA ASP A 207 19.71 -7.99 23.85
C ASP A 207 18.32 -7.46 23.46
N GLU A 208 18.00 -7.54 22.17
CA GLU A 208 16.66 -7.26 21.64
C GLU A 208 15.90 -8.59 21.49
N ARG A 209 15.59 -9.24 22.62
CA ARG A 209 14.72 -10.42 22.66
C ARG A 209 13.31 -10.08 22.19
N VAL A 210 13.11 -10.09 20.87
CA VAL A 210 11.79 -10.12 20.25
C VAL A 210 11.47 -11.57 19.93
N VAL A 211 10.42 -12.08 20.58
CA VAL A 211 9.90 -13.43 20.31
C VAL A 211 8.90 -13.32 19.18
N GLU A 212 9.26 -13.87 18.03
CA GLU A 212 8.37 -13.98 16.88
C GLU A 212 7.69 -15.35 16.93
N GLY A 213 6.36 -15.35 16.87
CA GLY A 213 5.56 -16.57 16.92
C GLY A 213 4.25 -16.39 16.19
N ILE A 214 3.57 -17.50 15.92
CA ILE A 214 2.30 -17.51 15.22
C ILE A 214 1.20 -17.66 16.26
N MET A 215 0.28 -16.69 16.32
CA MET A 215 -0.89 -16.77 17.20
C MET A 215 -2.02 -17.54 16.51
N VAL A 216 -2.46 -18.63 17.13
CA VAL A 216 -3.58 -19.45 16.67
C VAL A 216 -4.77 -19.24 17.60
N MET A 217 -5.93 -18.96 16.99
CA MET A 217 -7.20 -18.82 17.67
C MET A 217 -8.22 -19.79 17.07
N GLU A 218 -8.50 -20.89 17.78
CA GLU A 218 -9.57 -21.81 17.41
C GLU A 218 -10.87 -21.46 18.14
N LYS A 219 -12.01 -21.66 17.47
CA LYS A 219 -13.34 -21.45 18.09
C LYS A 219 -13.45 -22.31 19.37
N ASN A 220 -13.78 -21.67 20.48
CA ASN A 220 -13.92 -22.28 21.82
C ASN A 220 -12.65 -22.80 22.50
N LYS A 221 -11.44 -22.46 22.00
CA LYS A 221 -10.18 -22.74 22.72
C LYS A 221 -9.46 -21.44 23.07
N LYS A 222 -8.60 -21.50 24.09
CA LYS A 222 -7.72 -20.37 24.44
C LYS A 222 -6.75 -20.09 23.30
N ALA A 223 -6.44 -18.82 23.07
CA ALA A 223 -5.42 -18.41 22.10
C ALA A 223 -4.07 -19.04 22.49
N LYS A 224 -3.34 -19.54 21.49
CA LYS A 224 -2.01 -20.10 21.69
C LYS A 224 -1.01 -19.41 20.78
N VAL A 225 0.19 -19.15 21.29
CA VAL A 225 1.32 -18.67 20.49
C VAL A 225 2.28 -19.84 20.28
N LEU A 226 2.58 -20.15 19.03
CA LEU A 226 3.39 -21.29 18.62
C LEU A 226 4.66 -20.84 17.90
N HIS A 227 5.67 -21.70 17.93
CA HIS A 227 6.81 -21.59 17.03
C HIS A 227 6.39 -21.94 15.59
N GLN A 228 7.09 -21.41 14.58
CA GLN A 228 6.74 -21.61 13.16
C GLN A 228 6.69 -23.10 12.77
N ASP A 229 7.58 -23.92 13.35
CA ASP A 229 7.70 -25.35 13.06
C ASP A 229 6.56 -26.19 13.64
N GLU A 230 5.90 -25.72 14.70
CA GLU A 230 4.81 -26.44 15.36
C GLU A 230 3.47 -26.24 14.67
N LEU A 231 3.34 -25.19 13.85
CA LEU A 231 2.07 -24.84 13.21
C LEU A 231 1.52 -26.00 12.38
N LEU A 232 2.39 -26.66 11.61
CA LEU A 232 2.03 -27.82 10.77
C LEU A 232 1.56 -29.00 11.62
N VAL A 233 2.26 -29.29 12.72
CA VAL A 233 1.92 -30.37 13.65
C VAL A 233 0.55 -30.12 14.30
N MET A 234 0.30 -28.87 14.69
CA MET A 234 -0.95 -28.49 15.36
C MET A 234 -2.14 -28.44 14.39
N LEU A 235 -1.95 -27.98 13.15
CA LEU A 235 -3.01 -27.97 12.13
C LEU A 235 -3.31 -29.37 11.56
N GLY A 236 -2.51 -30.39 11.89
CA GLY A 236 -2.63 -31.74 11.32
C GLY A 236 -2.45 -31.76 9.79
N GLY A 237 -1.79 -30.73 9.25
CA GLY A 237 -1.64 -30.54 7.81
C GLY A 237 -0.41 -31.26 7.29
N GLU A 238 -0.51 -31.84 6.10
CA GLU A 238 0.66 -32.31 5.37
C GLU A 238 1.48 -31.11 4.88
N LYS A 239 2.81 -31.20 5.01
CA LYS A 239 3.70 -30.18 4.45
C LYS A 239 3.66 -30.27 2.93
N HIS A 240 2.95 -29.34 2.30
CA HIS A 240 2.94 -29.23 0.85
C HIS A 240 4.25 -28.58 0.37
N GLU A 241 5.13 -29.38 -0.25
CA GLU A 241 6.33 -28.88 -0.90
C GLU A 241 5.99 -28.52 -2.36
N VAL A 242 5.92 -27.22 -2.66
CA VAL A 242 5.65 -26.74 -4.02
C VAL A 242 6.97 -26.72 -4.81
N LYS A 243 7.04 -27.54 -5.85
CA LYS A 243 8.15 -27.58 -6.81
C LYS A 243 7.66 -27.12 -8.18
N PHE A 244 8.46 -26.28 -8.81
CA PHE A 244 8.25 -25.88 -10.19
C PHE A 244 9.04 -26.79 -11.10
N ALA A 245 8.52 -27.00 -12.31
CA ALA A 245 9.19 -27.74 -13.36
C ALA A 245 9.02 -26.99 -14.68
N HIS A 246 10.12 -26.79 -15.40
CA HIS A 246 10.11 -26.11 -16.69
C HIS A 246 11.06 -26.82 -17.66
N CYS A 247 10.55 -27.21 -18.83
CA CYS A 247 11.36 -27.77 -19.90
C CYS A 247 11.65 -26.68 -20.93
N CYS A 248 12.88 -26.18 -20.93
CA CYS A 248 13.28 -25.06 -21.79
C CYS A 248 13.98 -25.55 -23.06
N PRO A 249 13.65 -25.00 -24.24
CA PRO A 249 14.41 -25.23 -25.45
C PRO A 249 15.70 -24.39 -25.44
N VAL A 250 16.81 -25.00 -25.84
CA VAL A 250 18.11 -24.35 -26.06
C VAL A 250 18.54 -24.65 -27.49
N ASP A 251 18.80 -23.60 -28.25
CA ASP A 251 19.32 -23.70 -29.63
C ASP A 251 20.83 -23.95 -29.58
N VAL A 252 21.33 -24.92 -30.37
CA VAL A 252 22.72 -25.41 -30.33
C VAL A 252 23.43 -25.21 -31.69
N ARG A 253 22.84 -24.41 -32.60
CA ARG A 253 23.33 -24.15 -33.99
C ARG A 253 24.81 -23.78 -34.13
N SER A 254 25.45 -23.19 -33.11
CA SER A 254 26.86 -22.75 -33.17
C SER A 254 27.89 -23.78 -32.67
N LEU A 255 27.46 -24.81 -31.92
CA LEU A 255 28.36 -25.80 -31.31
C LEU A 255 28.79 -26.93 -32.27
N GLN A 256 28.09 -27.10 -33.41
CA GLN A 256 28.41 -28.13 -34.39
C GLN A 256 29.50 -27.73 -35.40
N LYS A 257 29.82 -26.43 -35.55
CA LYS A 257 30.86 -25.98 -36.50
C LYS A 257 32.29 -26.36 -36.09
N THR A 258 32.50 -26.80 -34.86
CA THR A 258 33.84 -27.08 -34.32
C THR A 258 34.22 -28.56 -34.33
N GLN A 259 33.35 -29.48 -34.76
CA GLN A 259 33.61 -30.93 -34.72
C GLN A 259 33.22 -31.72 -35.99
N THR A 260 33.36 -31.14 -37.18
CA THR A 260 33.30 -31.92 -38.43
C THR A 260 34.64 -31.89 -39.13
N ASN A 261 35.58 -32.68 -38.62
CA ASN A 261 36.61 -33.38 -39.38
C ASN A 261 36.97 -34.62 -38.56
N ASP A 262 36.11 -35.65 -38.65
CA ASP A 262 36.52 -37.03 -38.92
C ASP A 262 35.52 -38.06 -38.40
N LEU A 263 35.17 -38.96 -39.34
CA LEU A 263 34.72 -40.35 -39.18
C LEU A 263 33.23 -40.64 -38.89
N SER A 264 32.80 -41.69 -39.58
CA SER A 264 31.46 -42.20 -39.86
C SER A 264 30.99 -43.32 -38.93
N SER A 265 29.66 -43.45 -38.84
CA SER A 265 28.83 -44.61 -38.43
C SER A 265 28.56 -44.87 -36.93
N GLY A 266 27.29 -45.17 -36.63
CA GLY A 266 26.80 -45.86 -35.42
C GLY A 266 26.25 -44.96 -34.32
N ASP A 267 25.09 -45.32 -33.74
CA ASP A 267 24.26 -44.64 -32.72
C ASP A 267 24.92 -44.28 -31.36
N LEU A 268 26.22 -43.98 -31.34
CA LEU A 268 26.97 -43.43 -30.20
C LEU A 268 27.05 -41.88 -30.08
N PRO A 269 26.62 -41.02 -31.04
CA PRO A 269 26.90 -39.58 -30.96
C PRO A 269 26.01 -38.84 -29.95
N HIS A 270 24.86 -39.41 -29.56
CA HIS A 270 23.93 -38.71 -28.65
C HIS A 270 24.38 -38.70 -27.19
N ILE A 271 25.11 -39.71 -26.71
CA ILE A 271 25.56 -39.76 -25.30
C ILE A 271 26.77 -38.85 -25.08
N LEU A 272 27.74 -38.83 -26.01
CA LEU A 272 28.87 -37.90 -25.94
C LEU A 272 28.43 -36.43 -26.04
N LYS A 273 27.39 -36.12 -26.84
CA LYS A 273 26.80 -34.78 -26.91
C LYS A 273 26.13 -34.35 -25.59
N LYS A 274 25.54 -35.28 -24.81
CA LYS A 274 24.87 -34.97 -23.51
C LYS A 274 25.86 -34.50 -22.44
N CYS A 275 26.96 -35.22 -22.27
CA CYS A 275 27.97 -34.88 -21.26
C CYS A 275 28.67 -33.56 -21.58
N SER A 276 28.94 -33.30 -22.87
CA SER A 276 29.58 -32.06 -23.33
C SER A 276 28.71 -30.81 -23.03
N LEU A 277 27.39 -30.91 -23.24
CA LEU A 277 26.48 -29.79 -23.00
C LEU A 277 26.28 -29.47 -21.53
N LEU A 278 26.11 -30.49 -20.68
CA LEU A 278 26.04 -30.27 -19.22
C LEU A 278 27.37 -29.72 -18.70
N HIS A 279 28.51 -30.18 -19.21
CA HIS A 279 29.81 -29.65 -18.81
C HIS A 279 30.02 -28.18 -19.22
N LEU A 280 29.58 -27.78 -20.42
CA LEU A 280 29.60 -26.38 -20.85
C LEU A 280 28.71 -25.49 -19.96
N LEU A 281 27.55 -26.03 -19.58
CA LEU A 281 26.59 -25.37 -18.69
C LEU A 281 27.18 -25.21 -17.29
N PHE A 282 27.85 -26.24 -16.76
CA PHE A 282 28.60 -26.19 -15.51
C PHE A 282 29.70 -25.12 -15.51
N ALA A 283 30.52 -25.08 -16.57
CA ALA A 283 31.59 -24.09 -16.70
C ALA A 283 31.04 -22.65 -16.74
N LYS A 284 29.92 -22.42 -17.45
CA LYS A 284 29.28 -21.11 -17.54
C LYS A 284 28.63 -20.68 -16.22
N LEU A 285 28.00 -21.61 -15.50
CA LEU A 285 27.41 -21.34 -14.20
C LEU A 285 28.49 -21.06 -13.15
N SER A 286 29.58 -21.84 -13.12
CA SER A 286 30.70 -21.65 -12.19
C SER A 286 31.38 -20.28 -12.37
N ASN A 287 31.44 -19.77 -13.60
CA ASN A 287 31.99 -18.44 -13.88
C ASN A 287 31.07 -17.27 -13.49
N GLN A 288 29.74 -17.47 -13.49
CA GLN A 288 28.78 -16.40 -13.20
C GLN A 288 28.20 -16.45 -11.78
N LEU A 289 28.35 -17.58 -11.08
CA LEU A 289 27.81 -17.83 -9.75
C LEU A 289 28.94 -18.34 -8.84
N THR A 290 29.87 -17.45 -8.48
CA THR A 290 31.07 -17.77 -7.69
C THR A 290 30.81 -18.06 -6.21
N GLU A 291 29.59 -17.81 -5.72
CA GLU A 291 29.21 -17.96 -4.30
C GLU A 291 28.36 -19.21 -4.01
N LEU A 292 28.04 -20.02 -5.01
CA LEU A 292 27.12 -21.17 -4.89
C LEU A 292 27.83 -22.49 -5.17
N ASP A 293 27.50 -23.52 -4.39
CA ASP A 293 28.02 -24.88 -4.60
C ASP A 293 27.25 -25.57 -5.73
N ILE A 294 27.93 -25.89 -6.83
CA ILE A 294 27.34 -26.51 -8.02
C ILE A 294 27.80 -27.97 -8.07
N GLN A 295 26.87 -28.91 -7.99
CA GLN A 295 27.17 -30.33 -8.09
C GLN A 295 26.93 -30.83 -9.52
N ASP A 296 27.99 -31.31 -10.18
CA ASP A 296 27.92 -31.97 -11.49
C ASP A 296 27.90 -33.50 -11.33
N CYS A 297 26.72 -34.07 -11.55
CA CYS A 297 26.48 -35.50 -11.47
C CYS A 297 26.46 -36.17 -12.86
N ARG A 298 27.24 -35.71 -13.85
CA ARG A 298 27.40 -36.23 -15.25
C ARG A 298 26.13 -36.36 -16.11
N GLN A 299 24.96 -36.50 -15.49
CA GLN A 299 23.64 -36.72 -16.08
C GLN A 299 22.66 -35.61 -15.66
N HIS A 300 22.95 -34.89 -14.58
CA HIS A 300 22.20 -33.75 -14.09
C HIS A 300 23.13 -32.78 -13.35
N LEU A 301 22.77 -31.51 -13.35
CA LEU A 301 23.41 -30.46 -12.55
C LEU A 301 22.47 -30.03 -11.45
N GLN A 302 23.01 -29.81 -10.26
CA GLN A 302 22.29 -29.28 -9.13
C GLN A 302 22.93 -27.98 -8.63
N VAL A 303 22.10 -26.96 -8.39
CA VAL A 303 22.46 -25.67 -7.79
C VAL A 303 21.43 -25.39 -6.71
N GLU A 304 21.79 -25.53 -5.43
CA GLU A 304 20.83 -25.44 -4.31
C GLU A 304 19.62 -26.38 -4.53
N SER A 305 18.38 -25.86 -4.54
CA SER A 305 17.20 -26.65 -4.87
C SER A 305 16.94 -26.82 -6.38
N PHE A 306 17.69 -26.14 -7.24
CA PHE A 306 17.54 -26.21 -8.71
C PHE A 306 18.24 -27.42 -9.30
N HIS A 307 17.52 -28.22 -10.06
CA HIS A 307 18.02 -29.42 -10.73
C HIS A 307 17.75 -29.30 -12.23
N VAL A 308 18.77 -29.54 -13.06
CA VAL A 308 18.63 -29.54 -14.52
C VAL A 308 19.20 -30.80 -15.15
N SER A 309 18.46 -31.36 -16.11
CA SER A 309 18.89 -32.51 -16.92
C SER A 309 18.43 -32.37 -18.36
N VAL A 310 19.11 -33.06 -19.28
CA VAL A 310 18.71 -33.09 -20.69
C VAL A 310 17.42 -33.90 -20.84
N CYS A 311 16.40 -33.31 -21.46
CA CYS A 311 15.11 -33.94 -21.69
C CYS A 311 15.16 -34.86 -22.92
N LEU A 312 14.85 -36.14 -22.71
CA LEU A 312 14.87 -37.18 -23.77
C LEU A 312 13.47 -37.66 -24.16
N LYS A 313 12.43 -37.11 -23.54
CA LYS A 313 11.05 -37.52 -23.78
C LYS A 313 10.44 -36.61 -24.84
N ASP A 314 9.97 -37.21 -25.94
CA ASP A 314 9.26 -36.48 -27.00
C ASP A 314 8.01 -35.79 -26.44
N ASP A 315 7.20 -36.51 -25.66
CA ASP A 315 6.04 -35.97 -24.95
C ASP A 315 6.37 -35.61 -23.49
N CYS A 316 7.11 -34.51 -23.30
CA CYS A 316 7.38 -33.99 -21.96
C CYS A 316 6.25 -33.05 -21.50
N PRO A 317 5.58 -33.33 -20.36
CA PRO A 317 4.44 -32.52 -19.87
C PRO A 317 4.84 -31.10 -19.43
N HIS A 318 6.13 -30.81 -19.31
CA HIS A 318 6.66 -29.51 -18.90
C HIS A 318 7.20 -28.68 -20.09
N ARG A 319 7.04 -29.18 -21.33
CA ARG A 319 7.52 -28.54 -22.56
C ARG A 319 6.56 -27.42 -22.96
N THR A 320 7.12 -26.23 -23.21
CA THR A 320 6.37 -25.09 -23.75
C THR A 320 6.14 -25.31 -25.26
N THR A 321 4.89 -25.21 -25.71
CA THR A 321 4.41 -25.59 -27.06
C THR A 321 4.71 -24.56 -28.17
N ASP A 322 5.46 -23.51 -27.91
CA ASP A 322 5.53 -22.32 -28.78
C ASP A 322 6.56 -22.37 -29.93
N SER A 323 7.18 -23.51 -30.21
CA SER A 323 8.12 -23.60 -31.33
C SER A 323 7.99 -24.91 -32.08
N THR A 324 7.72 -24.82 -33.39
CA THR A 324 7.88 -25.93 -34.35
C THR A 324 9.25 -26.57 -34.14
N PRO A 325 9.34 -27.91 -34.03
CA PRO A 325 10.60 -28.58 -33.77
C PRO A 325 11.53 -28.45 -34.98
N ASP A 326 12.38 -27.41 -34.98
CA ASP A 326 13.59 -27.41 -35.80
C ASP A 326 14.49 -28.56 -35.31
N LYS A 327 15.09 -29.30 -36.24
CA LYS A 327 15.85 -30.54 -36.00
C LYS A 327 17.09 -30.38 -35.10
N GLU A 328 17.37 -29.19 -34.58
CA GLU A 328 18.60 -28.85 -33.84
C GLU A 328 18.37 -28.27 -32.42
N THR A 329 17.13 -28.25 -31.93
CA THR A 329 16.81 -27.75 -30.58
C THR A 329 16.96 -28.85 -29.53
N ILE A 330 17.72 -28.61 -28.46
CA ILE A 330 17.87 -29.51 -27.32
C ILE A 330 17.06 -28.99 -26.14
N TYR A 331 16.34 -29.87 -25.46
CA TYR A 331 15.47 -29.50 -24.35
C TYR A 331 16.12 -29.85 -23.01
N PHE A 332 15.98 -28.95 -22.03
CA PHE A 332 16.45 -29.18 -20.66
C PHE A 332 15.30 -29.12 -19.67
N CYS A 333 15.10 -30.21 -18.93
CA CYS A 333 14.14 -30.29 -17.83
C CYS A 333 14.76 -29.70 -16.57
N CYS A 334 14.19 -28.59 -16.09
CA CYS A 334 14.57 -27.90 -14.87
C CYS A 334 13.51 -28.14 -13.78
N LYS A 335 13.92 -28.35 -12.54
CA LYS A 335 13.04 -28.48 -11.36
C LYS A 335 13.60 -27.70 -10.18
N TRP A 336 12.78 -26.95 -9.44
CA TRP A 336 13.25 -26.17 -8.27
C TRP A 336 12.16 -25.94 -7.23
N SER A 337 12.56 -25.56 -6.01
CA SER A 337 11.64 -25.14 -4.93
C SER A 337 11.27 -23.66 -5.04
N MET A 338 10.08 -23.28 -4.56
CA MET A 338 9.65 -21.87 -4.51
C MET A 338 10.65 -20.93 -3.82
N ALA A 339 11.39 -21.43 -2.83
CA ALA A 339 12.39 -20.65 -2.11
C ALA A 339 13.47 -20.06 -3.04
N ASP A 340 13.82 -20.79 -4.10
CA ASP A 340 14.91 -20.44 -5.03
C ASP A 340 14.39 -19.99 -6.41
N ASP A 341 13.13 -19.55 -6.52
CA ASP A 341 12.52 -19.21 -7.81
C ASP A 341 13.31 -18.13 -8.58
N LYS A 342 13.79 -17.10 -7.88
CA LYS A 342 14.63 -16.06 -8.48
C LYS A 342 15.95 -16.61 -9.02
N LEU A 343 16.56 -17.54 -8.29
CA LEU A 343 17.81 -18.21 -8.69
C LEU A 343 17.56 -19.11 -9.89
N ALA A 344 16.47 -19.87 -9.89
CA ALA A 344 16.07 -20.74 -10.99
C ALA A 344 15.88 -19.96 -12.30
N TRP A 345 15.17 -18.84 -12.28
CA TRP A 345 15.01 -17.99 -13.47
C TRP A 345 16.31 -17.37 -13.96
N LYS A 346 17.23 -17.03 -13.05
CA LYS A 346 18.58 -16.58 -13.41
C LYS A 346 19.35 -17.68 -14.14
N VAL A 347 19.32 -18.92 -13.64
CA VAL A 347 19.96 -20.08 -14.28
C VAL A 347 19.32 -20.37 -15.64
N ILE A 348 17.99 -20.37 -15.75
CA ILE A 348 17.27 -20.57 -17.02
C ILE A 348 17.61 -19.48 -18.04
N SER A 349 17.77 -18.22 -17.60
CA SER A 349 18.21 -17.12 -18.48
C SER A 349 19.63 -17.35 -19.02
N ILE A 350 20.56 -17.81 -18.17
CA ILE A 350 21.93 -18.19 -18.59
C ILE A 350 21.90 -19.33 -19.60
N MET A 351 21.02 -20.32 -19.39
CA MET A 351 20.83 -21.45 -20.29
C MET A 351 20.31 -21.01 -21.67
N LYS A 352 19.30 -20.14 -21.72
CA LYS A 352 18.79 -19.60 -23.00
C LYS A 352 19.87 -18.80 -23.75
N ASN A 353 20.79 -18.19 -23.03
CA ASN A 353 21.91 -17.41 -23.56
C ASN A 353 23.22 -18.22 -23.70
N LEU A 354 23.18 -19.56 -23.70
CA LEU A 354 24.39 -20.38 -23.84
C LEU A 354 25.23 -20.00 -25.08
N ASN A 355 24.59 -19.55 -26.17
CA ASN A 355 25.24 -19.15 -27.42
C ASN A 355 25.91 -17.77 -27.42
N ALA A 356 25.62 -16.88 -26.47
CA ALA A 356 26.02 -15.47 -26.54
C ALA A 356 27.44 -15.17 -26.00
N SER A 357 28.27 -16.19 -25.73
CA SER A 357 29.57 -16.01 -25.04
C SER A 357 30.70 -16.84 -25.62
N VAL A 358 30.63 -17.18 -26.90
CA VAL A 358 31.80 -17.62 -27.65
C VAL A 358 32.13 -16.54 -28.67
N ILE A 359 32.82 -15.51 -28.19
CA ILE A 359 33.71 -14.65 -28.99
C ILE A 359 35.03 -14.62 -28.25
#